data_AF-A0A2V9R6C6-F1
#
_entry.id   AF-A0A2V9R6C6-F1
#
_cell.length_a   1.000
_cell.length_b   1.000
_cell.length_c   1.000
_cell.angle_alpha   90.00
_cell.angle_beta   90.00
_cell.angle_gamma   90.00
#
_symmetry.space_group_name_H-M   'P 1'
#
loop_
_entity.id
_entity.type
_entity.pdbx_description
1 polymer ?
#
loop_
_entity_poly.entity_id
_entity_poly.type
_entity_poly.pdbx_seq_one_letter_code
_entity_poly.pdbx_strand_id
1 'polypeptide(L)'
;MIRLRDVKQQIESDSKNWLIWLMDFVDDFRYHKDPVAVVEPFEFNNEKVDAVLASVAEYLCDELNIECPEWLLKVPACKVPWFISGMENLKAIAIVESPLHFRIRKIFVLENFLNRV
;
A
#
# COMPACT_ATOMS: atom_id res chain seq x y z
N MET A 1 7.02 5.00 15.78
CA MET A 1 6.78 5.52 14.44
C MET A 1 7.44 4.61 13.43
N ILE A 2 6.64 3.96 12.61
CA ILE A 2 7.05 3.01 11.57
C ILE A 2 7.21 3.78 10.26
N ARG A 3 8.35 3.64 9.58
CA ARG A 3 8.54 4.24 8.25
C ARG A 3 8.22 3.24 7.16
N LEU A 4 7.69 3.72 6.04
CA LEU A 4 7.37 2.91 4.88
C LEU A 4 8.58 2.14 4.33
N ARG A 5 9.77 2.75 4.39
CA ARG A 5 11.05 2.11 4.03
C ARG A 5 11.39 0.92 4.92
N ASP A 6 11.11 1.00 6.21
CA ASP A 6 11.40 -0.08 7.17
C ASP A 6 10.43 -1.26 6.93
N VAL A 7 9.16 -0.96 6.65
CA VAL A 7 8.14 -1.95 6.28
C VAL A 7 8.57 -2.73 5.04
N LYS A 8 9.09 -2.03 4.02
CA LYS A 8 9.63 -2.65 2.81
C LYS A 8 10.72 -3.68 3.14
N GLN A 9 11.68 -3.32 3.99
CA GLN A 9 12.76 -4.23 4.41
C GLN A 9 12.24 -5.43 5.22
N GLN A 10 11.24 -5.21 6.07
CA GLN A 10 10.59 -6.28 6.84
C GLN A 10 9.86 -7.27 5.93
N ILE A 11 9.12 -6.77 4.93
CA ILE A 11 8.43 -7.62 3.94
C ILE A 11 9.42 -8.44 3.11
N GLU A 12 10.57 -7.87 2.75
CA GLU A 12 11.62 -8.60 2.04
C GLU A 12 12.27 -9.69 2.89
N SER A 13 12.45 -9.43 4.19
CA SER A 13 13.00 -10.40 5.13
C SER A 13 12.01 -11.51 5.49
N ASP A 14 10.73 -11.18 5.63
CA ASP A 14 9.64 -12.10 5.96
C ASP A 14 8.40 -11.86 5.10
N SER A 15 8.46 -12.37 3.87
CA SER A 15 7.37 -12.26 2.90
C SER A 15 6.09 -12.98 3.31
N LYS A 16 6.11 -13.90 4.28
CA LYS A 16 4.90 -14.63 4.71
C LYS A 16 3.99 -13.75 5.55
N ASN A 17 4.57 -12.89 6.38
CA ASN A 17 3.85 -12.03 7.31
C ASN A 17 3.71 -10.59 6.79
N TRP A 18 3.89 -10.37 5.48
CA TRP A 18 3.92 -9.04 4.88
C TRP A 18 2.71 -8.16 5.22
N LEU A 19 1.51 -8.77 5.33
CA LEU A 19 0.28 -8.05 5.65
C LEU A 19 0.29 -7.51 7.08
N ILE A 20 0.94 -8.19 8.02
CA ILE A 20 1.06 -7.73 9.41
C ILE A 20 1.88 -6.44 9.44
N TRP A 21 3.06 -6.44 8.82
CA TRP A 21 3.92 -5.27 8.72
C TRP A 21 3.24 -4.08 8.02
N LEU A 22 2.48 -4.37 6.96
CA LEU A 22 1.69 -3.36 6.26
C LEU A 22 0.63 -2.74 7.17
N MET A 23 -0.16 -3.58 7.86
CA MET A 23 -1.25 -3.09 8.70
C MET A 23 -0.73 -2.39 9.96
N ASP A 24 0.43 -2.77 10.49
CA ASP A 24 1.04 -2.07 11.62
C ASP A 24 1.49 -0.66 11.21
N PHE A 25 2.01 -0.50 9.99
CA PHE A 25 2.27 0.81 9.41
C PHE A 25 1.00 1.65 9.22
N VAL A 26 -0.08 1.04 8.68
CA VAL A 26 -1.37 1.73 8.51
C VAL A 26 -1.86 2.32 9.83
N ASP A 27 -1.81 1.52 10.89
CA ASP A 27 -2.22 1.95 12.23
C ASP A 27 -1.31 3.06 12.79
N ASP A 28 0.01 2.86 12.74
CA ASP A 28 0.98 3.83 13.26
C ASP A 28 0.89 5.16 12.51
N PHE A 29 0.69 5.14 11.19
CA PHE A 29 0.52 6.33 10.37
C PHE A 29 -0.78 7.08 10.67
N ARG A 30 -1.91 6.37 10.80
CA ARG A 30 -3.20 6.97 11.19
C ARG A 30 -3.16 7.57 12.59
N TYR A 31 -2.39 6.97 13.51
CA TYR A 31 -2.23 7.47 14.86
C TYR A 31 -1.35 8.74 14.90
N HIS A 32 -0.17 8.71 14.30
CA HIS A 32 0.79 9.82 14.39
C HIS A 32 0.50 10.95 13.39
N LYS A 33 -0.07 10.64 12.22
CA LYS A 33 -0.41 11.58 11.14
C LYS A 33 0.77 12.46 10.70
N ASP A 34 1.97 11.89 10.75
CA ASP A 34 3.19 12.62 10.46
C ASP A 34 3.79 12.15 9.12
N PRO A 35 3.96 13.06 8.14
CA PRO A 35 4.44 12.74 6.80
C PRO A 35 5.85 12.13 6.80
N VAL A 36 6.64 12.31 7.86
CA VAL A 36 8.01 11.75 7.97
C VAL A 36 8.04 10.24 7.74
N ALA A 37 6.93 9.53 7.99
CA ALA A 37 6.83 8.09 7.74
C ALA A 37 6.99 7.69 6.26
N VAL A 38 6.67 8.60 5.32
CA VAL A 38 6.62 8.34 3.87
C VAL A 38 7.57 9.22 3.05
N VAL A 39 8.23 10.20 3.66
CA VAL A 39 9.15 11.12 2.96
C VAL A 39 10.32 10.39 2.30
N GLU A 40 10.85 9.36 2.97
CA GLU A 40 12.05 8.66 2.51
C GLU A 40 11.71 7.57 1.47
N PRO A 41 12.27 7.64 0.25
CA PRO A 41 12.03 6.63 -0.78
C PRO A 41 12.71 5.30 -0.45
N PHE A 42 12.17 4.21 -0.99
CA PHE A 42 12.79 2.89 -0.98
C PHE A 42 13.20 2.45 -2.39
N GLU A 43 14.03 1.39 -2.48
CA GLU A 43 14.46 0.82 -3.76
C GLU A 43 13.35 0.00 -4.42
N PHE A 44 13.14 0.20 -5.73
CA PHE A 44 12.11 -0.49 -6.51
C PHE A 44 12.65 -1.81 -7.06
N ASN A 45 12.56 -2.88 -6.27
CA ASN A 45 13.08 -4.20 -6.60
C ASN A 45 11.99 -5.29 -6.67
N ASN A 46 10.77 -5.01 -6.20
CA ASN A 46 9.67 -5.96 -6.13
C ASN A 46 8.36 -5.25 -6.47
N GLU A 47 8.06 -5.27 -7.76
CA GLU A 47 6.90 -4.64 -8.38
C GLU A 47 5.60 -4.72 -7.55
N LYS A 48 5.26 -5.91 -7.03
CA LYS A 48 4.02 -6.09 -6.25
C LYS A 48 4.07 -5.36 -4.92
N VAL A 49 5.15 -5.54 -4.17
CA VAL A 49 5.33 -4.92 -2.86
C VAL A 49 5.43 -3.41 -3.02
N ASP A 50 6.23 -2.95 -3.97
CA ASP A 50 6.46 -1.54 -4.24
C ASP A 50 5.13 -0.84 -4.57
N ALA A 51 4.36 -1.44 -5.48
CA ALA A 51 3.07 -0.91 -5.90
C ALA A 51 2.06 -0.87 -4.74
N VAL A 52 2.01 -1.89 -3.88
CA VAL A 52 1.08 -1.90 -2.73
C VAL A 52 1.48 -0.87 -1.70
N LEU A 53 2.75 -0.81 -1.31
CA LEU A 53 3.23 0.16 -0.34
C LEU A 53 2.98 1.59 -0.83
N ALA A 54 3.23 1.87 -2.11
CA ALA A 54 2.95 3.18 -2.68
C ALA A 54 1.45 3.50 -2.71
N SER A 55 0.60 2.53 -3.09
CA SER A 55 -0.86 2.72 -3.09
C SER A 55 -1.40 3.01 -1.70
N VAL A 56 -0.90 2.30 -0.68
CA VAL A 56 -1.28 2.50 0.73
C VAL A 56 -0.81 3.85 1.23
N ALA A 57 0.45 4.23 0.97
CA ALA A 57 0.97 5.51 1.41
C ALA A 57 0.20 6.68 0.80
N GLU A 58 -0.08 6.66 -0.51
CA GLU A 58 -0.88 7.70 -1.16
C GLU A 58 -2.31 7.72 -0.63
N TYR A 59 -2.95 6.55 -0.49
CA TYR A 59 -4.30 6.46 0.06
C TYR A 59 -4.39 7.07 1.46
N LEU A 60 -3.41 6.79 2.33
CA LEU A 60 -3.38 7.34 3.68
C LEU A 60 -3.07 8.84 3.71
N CYS A 61 -2.22 9.31 2.78
CA CYS A 61 -1.97 10.75 2.63
C CYS A 61 -3.25 11.48 2.22
N ASP A 62 -3.99 10.94 1.24
CA ASP A 62 -5.29 11.49 0.80
C ASP A 62 -6.33 11.42 1.94
N GLU A 63 -6.45 10.27 2.62
CA GLU A 63 -7.34 10.06 3.78
C GLU A 63 -7.11 11.08 4.90
N LEU A 64 -5.85 11.43 5.17
CA LEU A 64 -5.47 12.35 6.25
C LEU A 64 -5.23 13.80 5.79
N ASN A 65 -5.45 14.10 4.50
CA ASN A 65 -5.17 15.41 3.88
C ASN A 65 -3.71 15.87 4.11
N ILE A 66 -2.77 14.95 3.99
CA ILE A 66 -1.32 15.16 4.09
C ILE A 66 -0.75 15.23 2.67
N GLU A 67 0.19 16.15 2.42
CA GLU A 67 0.85 16.25 1.13
C GLU A 67 1.69 14.99 0.85
N CYS A 68 1.41 14.35 -0.28
CA CYS A 68 2.04 13.11 -0.66
C CYS A 68 3.41 13.35 -1.32
N PRO A 69 4.49 12.66 -0.88
CA PRO A 69 5.80 12.76 -1.51
C PRO A 69 5.79 12.42 -3.01
N GLU A 70 6.44 13.25 -3.84
CA GLU A 70 6.48 13.10 -5.31
C GLU A 70 7.08 11.75 -5.76
N TRP A 71 7.97 11.17 -4.96
CA TRP A 71 8.62 9.90 -5.34
C TRP A 71 7.62 8.73 -5.42
N LEU A 72 6.49 8.78 -4.69
CA LEU A 72 5.46 7.74 -4.73
C LEU A 72 4.81 7.62 -6.12
N LEU A 73 4.70 8.75 -6.84
CA LEU A 73 4.22 8.80 -8.23
C LEU A 73 5.17 8.11 -9.21
N LYS A 74 6.45 7.96 -8.84
CA LYS A 74 7.48 7.31 -9.67
C LYS A 74 7.45 5.79 -9.54
N VAL A 75 6.68 5.25 -8.60
CA VAL A 75 6.52 3.80 -8.40
C VAL A 75 5.65 3.23 -9.54
N PRO A 76 6.17 2.29 -10.35
CA PRO A 76 5.44 1.76 -11.49
C PRO A 76 4.24 0.91 -11.07
N ALA A 77 3.23 0.87 -11.94
CA ALA A 77 2.12 -0.07 -11.83
C ALA A 77 2.58 -1.52 -12.10
N CYS A 78 1.86 -2.50 -11.54
CA CYS A 78 2.09 -3.90 -11.86
C CYS A 78 1.88 -4.19 -13.36
N LYS A 79 2.72 -5.05 -13.94
CA LYS A 79 2.62 -5.58 -15.30
C LYS A 79 1.29 -6.30 -15.50
N VAL A 80 0.98 -7.17 -14.55
CA VAL A 80 -0.27 -7.93 -14.48
C VAL A 80 -1.11 -7.46 -13.29
N PRO A 81 -2.45 -7.35 -13.44
CA PRO A 81 -3.37 -7.11 -12.35
C PRO A 81 -3.11 -8.04 -11.16
N TRP A 82 -3.02 -7.46 -9.96
CA TRP A 82 -2.85 -8.22 -8.73
C TRP A 82 -4.07 -8.08 -7.82
N PHE A 83 -4.80 -9.19 -7.66
CA PHE A 83 -5.94 -9.29 -6.76
C PHE A 83 -5.46 -9.84 -5.42
N ILE A 84 -5.47 -9.01 -4.37
CA ILE A 84 -4.90 -9.38 -3.07
C ILE A 84 -5.70 -10.50 -2.40
N SER A 85 -7.02 -10.55 -2.59
CA SER A 85 -7.88 -11.58 -2.02
C SER A 85 -7.60 -12.99 -2.56
N GLY A 86 -7.03 -13.11 -3.76
CA GLY A 86 -6.78 -14.39 -4.45
C GLY A 86 -8.03 -15.17 -4.88
N MET A 87 -9.23 -14.64 -4.61
CA MET A 87 -10.51 -15.32 -4.87
C MET A 87 -11.10 -14.89 -6.22
N GLU A 88 -11.30 -15.84 -7.14
CA GLU A 88 -11.75 -15.57 -8.51
C GLU A 88 -13.12 -14.88 -8.56
N ASN A 89 -14.06 -15.35 -7.73
CA ASN A 89 -15.41 -14.82 -7.63
C ASN A 89 -15.47 -13.38 -7.07
N LEU A 90 -14.40 -12.89 -6.43
CA LEU A 90 -14.33 -11.54 -5.89
C LEU A 90 -13.64 -10.55 -6.84
N LYS A 91 -13.11 -10.98 -7.98
CA LYS A 91 -12.40 -10.07 -8.89
C LYS A 91 -13.25 -8.92 -9.40
N ALA A 92 -14.49 -9.21 -9.81
CA ALA A 92 -15.40 -8.20 -10.30
C ALA A 92 -15.72 -7.15 -9.22
N ILE A 93 -15.90 -7.61 -7.98
CA ILE A 93 -16.17 -6.75 -6.82
C ILE A 93 -14.93 -5.90 -6.52
N ALA A 94 -13.74 -6.51 -6.42
CA ALA A 94 -12.49 -5.81 -6.16
C ALA A 94 -12.18 -4.74 -7.22
N ILE A 95 -12.52 -4.94 -8.49
CA ILE A 95 -12.35 -3.92 -9.54
C ILE A 95 -13.20 -2.67 -9.25
N VAL A 96 -14.43 -2.86 -8.77
CA VAL A 96 -15.38 -1.79 -8.47
C VAL A 96 -15.02 -1.07 -7.16
N GLU A 97 -14.67 -1.84 -6.13
CA GLU A 97 -14.41 -1.31 -4.78
C GLU A 97 -13.03 -0.71 -4.59
N SER A 98 -12.03 -1.09 -5.40
CA SER A 98 -10.65 -0.65 -5.18
C SER A 98 -10.50 0.87 -5.26
N PRO A 99 -9.86 1.50 -4.25
CA PRO A 99 -9.57 2.93 -4.30
C PRO A 99 -8.68 3.31 -5.49
N LEU A 100 -8.74 4.58 -5.91
CA LEU A 100 -8.02 5.07 -7.09
C LEU A 100 -6.52 4.78 -7.04
N HIS A 101 -5.87 5.05 -5.90
CA HIS A 101 -4.42 4.85 -5.69
C HIS A 101 -3.97 3.41 -5.92
N PHE A 102 -4.85 2.43 -5.67
CA PHE A 102 -4.62 1.01 -5.95
C PHE A 102 -4.88 0.68 -7.42
N ARG A 103 -6.00 1.16 -7.99
CA ARG A 103 -6.39 0.88 -9.38
C ARG A 103 -5.37 1.38 -10.40
N ILE A 104 -4.80 2.57 -10.21
CA ILE A 104 -3.77 3.10 -11.12
C ILE A 104 -2.52 2.21 -11.16
N ARG A 105 -2.24 1.47 -10.07
CA ARG A 105 -1.14 0.51 -9.98
C ARG A 105 -1.54 -0.94 -10.30
N LYS A 106 -2.75 -1.15 -10.81
CA LYS A 106 -3.37 -2.46 -11.09
C LYS A 106 -3.42 -3.38 -9.88
N ILE A 107 -3.59 -2.81 -8.69
CA ILE A 107 -3.82 -3.56 -7.47
C ILE A 107 -5.32 -3.51 -7.18
N PHE A 108 -5.88 -4.67 -6.89
CA PHE A 108 -7.29 -4.84 -6.64
C PHE A 108 -7.54 -5.42 -5.26
N VAL A 109 -8.21 -4.63 -4.44
CA VAL A 109 -8.56 -4.88 -3.04
C VAL A 109 -10.05 -4.68 -2.84
N LEU A 110 -10.60 -5.25 -1.77
CA LEU A 110 -11.96 -4.93 -1.32
C LEU A 110 -11.94 -3.63 -0.51
N GLU A 111 -13.09 -2.99 -0.38
CA GLU A 111 -13.24 -1.70 0.32
C GLU A 111 -12.70 -1.75 1.76
N ASN A 112 -12.84 -2.89 2.44
CA ASN A 112 -12.42 -3.08 3.82
C ASN A 112 -10.95 -3.47 4.00
N PHE A 113 -10.12 -3.47 2.95
CA PHE A 113 -8.75 -3.98 3.01
C PHE A 113 -7.87 -3.29 4.05
N LEU A 114 -8.01 -1.98 4.22
CA LEU A 114 -7.24 -1.20 5.21
C LEU A 114 -8.00 -1.00 6.53
N ASN A 115 -9.15 -1.66 6.72
CA ASN A 115 -9.92 -1.55 7.95
C ASN A 115 -9.44 -2.60 8.94
N ARG A 116 -9.25 -2.20 10.20
CA ARG A 116 -9.13 -3.13 11.33
C ARG A 116 -10.50 -3.33 11.98
N VAL A 117 -10.79 -4.58 12.34
CA VAL A 117 -12.00 -5.01 13.06
C VAL A 117 -11.73 -5.08 14.56
#